data_AF-A0A964V116-F1
#
_entry.id   AF-A0A964V116-F1
#
_cell.length_a   1.000
_cell.length_b   1.000
_cell.length_c   1.000
_cell.angle_alpha   90.00
_cell.angle_beta   90.00
_cell.angle_gamma   90.00
#
_symmetry.space_group_name_H-M   'P 1'
#
loop_
_entity.id
_entity.type
_entity.pdbx_description
1 polymer ?
#
loop_
_entity_poly.entity_id
_entity_poly.type
_entity_poly.pdbx_seq_one_letter_code
_entity_poly.pdbx_strand_id
1 'polypeptide(L)'
;MHQAFSLALRLGLLLGAVWMLGCAGDPSRQGSVDPHFLGQPYSVTVRDHSPDACRVQVRLPEPFSYGAWSGVRNAAIRVAANAAIACCATPQVELVSDWTAGFAAYEVAFRCP
;
A
#
# COMPACT_ATOMS: atom_id res chain seq x y z
N MET A 1 -45.69 28.47 16.15
CA MET A 1 -44.69 27.46 16.58
C MET A 1 -44.38 26.41 15.49
N HIS A 2 -44.51 26.73 14.19
CA HIS A 2 -44.32 25.74 13.09
C HIS A 2 -43.15 26.03 12.13
N GLN A 3 -42.38 27.11 12.33
CA GLN A 3 -41.35 27.53 11.36
C GLN A 3 -39.91 27.13 11.71
N ALA A 4 -39.65 26.64 12.93
CA ALA A 4 -38.29 26.27 13.35
C ALA A 4 -37.84 24.88 12.85
N PHE A 5 -38.78 23.98 12.53
CA PHE A 5 -38.44 22.60 12.18
C PHE A 5 -37.90 22.41 10.74
N SER A 6 -38.19 23.33 9.82
CA SER A 6 -37.78 23.18 8.41
C SER A 6 -36.33 23.59 8.13
N LEU A 7 -35.72 24.43 8.99
CA LEU A 7 -34.34 24.88 8.82
C LEU A 7 -33.32 23.82 9.28
N ALA A 8 -33.62 23.08 10.33
CA ALA A 8 -32.74 22.02 10.84
C ALA A 8 -32.59 20.86 9.85
N LEU A 9 -33.67 20.51 9.13
CA LEU A 9 -33.65 19.39 8.18
C LEU A 9 -32.83 19.71 6.91
N ARG A 10 -32.82 20.98 6.47
CA ARG A 10 -32.05 21.41 5.29
C ARG A 10 -30.54 21.53 5.59
N LEU A 11 -30.16 21.86 6.83
CA LEU A 11 -28.75 21.86 7.23
C LEU A 11 -28.17 20.44 7.31
N GLY A 12 -28.96 19.46 7.76
CA GLY A 12 -28.52 18.07 7.84
C GLY A 12 -28.17 17.43 6.49
N LEU A 13 -28.89 17.82 5.42
CA LEU A 13 -28.66 17.30 4.07
C LEU A 13 -27.44 17.90 3.36
N LEU A 14 -27.03 19.13 3.71
CA LEU A 14 -25.83 19.75 3.13
C LEU A 14 -24.53 19.25 3.79
N LEU A 15 -24.57 18.88 5.08
CA LEU A 15 -23.42 18.29 5.78
C LEU A 15 -23.12 16.85 5.36
N GLY A 16 -24.11 16.09 4.90
CA GLY A 16 -23.92 14.72 4.39
C GLY A 16 -23.22 14.64 3.03
N ALA A 17 -23.35 15.68 2.19
CA ALA A 17 -22.79 15.68 0.84
C ALA A 17 -21.29 16.03 0.77
N VAL A 18 -20.75 16.68 1.80
CA VAL A 18 -19.33 17.08 1.84
C VAL A 18 -18.40 15.91 2.21
N TRP A 19 -18.93 14.85 2.82
CA TRP A 19 -18.13 13.68 3.22
C TRP A 19 -17.93 12.63 2.11
N MET A 20 -18.53 12.82 0.92
CA MET A 20 -18.41 11.87 -0.20
C MET A 20 -17.30 12.22 -1.20
N LEU A 21 -16.54 13.32 -0.99
CA LEU A 21 -15.46 13.78 -1.90
C LEU A 21 -14.04 13.64 -1.34
N GLY A 22 -13.85 12.93 -0.21
CA GLY A 22 -12.57 12.86 0.50
C GLY A 22 -11.70 11.64 0.24
N CYS A 23 -12.14 10.66 -0.58
CA CYS A 23 -11.34 9.47 -0.93
C CYS A 23 -10.59 9.62 -2.26
N ALA A 24 -10.15 10.84 -2.60
CA ALA A 24 -9.03 10.99 -3.51
C ALA A 24 -7.75 10.80 -2.70
N GLY A 25 -7.38 9.54 -2.48
CA GLY A 25 -6.12 9.17 -1.82
C GLY A 25 -4.97 9.84 -2.55
N ASP A 26 -4.29 10.75 -1.85
CA ASP A 26 -3.09 11.41 -2.33
C ASP A 26 -2.00 10.33 -2.54
N PRO A 27 -1.56 10.05 -3.79
CA PRO A 27 -0.56 9.01 -4.07
C PRO A 27 0.84 9.36 -3.54
N SER A 28 0.97 10.52 -2.90
CA SER A 28 2.23 11.14 -2.48
C SER A 28 2.61 10.83 -1.04
N ARG A 29 1.76 10.15 -0.24
CA ARG A 29 2.10 9.71 1.12
C ARG A 29 2.99 8.47 1.08
N GLN A 30 4.12 8.58 0.36
CA GLN A 30 5.23 7.64 0.42
C GLN A 30 5.89 7.80 1.79
N GLY A 31 5.36 7.07 2.78
CA GLY A 31 6.01 6.90 4.07
C GLY A 31 7.31 6.11 3.88
N SER A 32 8.39 6.79 3.55
CA SER A 32 9.74 6.21 3.58
C SER A 32 10.21 6.16 5.03
N VAL A 33 9.77 5.14 5.77
CA VAL A 33 10.46 4.71 6.99
C VAL A 33 11.81 4.20 6.53
N ASP A 34 12.93 4.79 6.97
CA ASP A 34 14.29 4.51 6.51
C ASP A 34 14.71 3.06 6.82
N PRO A 35 14.48 2.10 5.90
CA PRO A 35 14.29 0.76 6.36
C PRO A 35 15.52 -0.05 5.95
N HIS A 36 16.23 -0.54 6.95
CA HIS A 36 17.48 -1.25 6.73
C HIS A 36 17.21 -2.76 6.71
N PHE A 37 17.66 -3.45 5.66
CA PHE A 37 17.69 -4.91 5.56
C PHE A 37 19.15 -5.34 5.59
N LEU A 38 19.54 -6.11 6.61
CA LEU A 38 20.95 -6.49 6.85
C LEU A 38 21.90 -5.27 6.94
N GLY A 39 21.42 -4.17 7.53
CA GLY A 39 22.21 -2.94 7.67
C GLY A 39 22.40 -2.14 6.37
N GLN A 40 21.70 -2.49 5.30
CA GLN A 40 21.71 -1.80 4.02
C GLN A 40 20.32 -1.22 3.73
N PRO A 41 20.22 -0.05 3.08
CA PRO A 41 18.94 0.55 2.76
C PRO A 41 18.15 -0.33 1.77
N TYR A 42 16.84 -0.39 1.96
CA TYR A 42 15.91 -0.95 0.98
C TYR A 42 14.82 0.08 0.66
N SER A 43 14.11 -0.11 -0.44
CA SER A 43 12.96 0.76 -0.77
C SER A 43 11.69 -0.06 -0.99
N VAL A 44 10.57 0.54 -0.58
CA VAL A 44 9.23 0.02 -0.79
C VAL A 44 8.42 1.09 -1.52
N THR A 45 7.62 0.68 -2.49
CA THR A 45 6.77 1.58 -3.24
C THR A 45 5.45 0.88 -3.55
N VAL A 46 4.34 1.45 -3.11
CA VAL A 46 3.01 1.04 -3.58
C VAL A 46 2.84 1.61 -5.00
N ARG A 47 2.74 0.72 -5.99
CA ARG A 47 2.67 1.06 -7.42
C ARG A 47 1.23 1.32 -7.86
N ASP A 48 0.34 0.41 -7.48
CA ASP A 48 -1.08 0.48 -7.78
C ASP A 48 -1.88 0.24 -6.50
N HIS A 49 -2.96 1.00 -6.35
CA HIS A 49 -3.94 0.83 -5.30
C HIS A 49 -5.33 0.97 -5.92
N SER A 50 -6.10 -0.10 -5.88
CA SER A 50 -7.53 -0.13 -6.19
C SER A 50 -8.29 -0.77 -5.02
N PRO A 51 -9.63 -0.67 -4.99
CA PRO A 51 -10.44 -1.32 -3.95
C PRO A 51 -10.19 -2.82 -3.83
N ASP A 52 -9.88 -3.49 -4.96
CA ASP A 52 -9.77 -4.95 -5.04
C ASP A 52 -8.32 -5.46 -5.12
N ALA A 53 -7.35 -4.56 -5.37
CA ALA A 53 -5.96 -4.96 -5.60
C ALA A 53 -4.94 -3.91 -5.12
N CYS A 54 -3.78 -4.40 -4.70
CA CYS A 54 -2.65 -3.58 -4.30
C CYS A 54 -1.35 -4.17 -4.87
N ARG A 55 -0.54 -3.36 -5.53
CA ARG A 55 0.74 -3.78 -6.11
C ARG A 55 1.86 -3.07 -5.38
N VAL A 56 2.79 -3.82 -4.81
CA VAL A 56 3.93 -3.28 -4.05
C VAL A 56 5.23 -3.71 -4.68
N GLN A 57 6.08 -2.75 -5.01
CA GLN A 57 7.46 -2.97 -5.41
C GLN A 57 8.37 -2.87 -4.20
N VAL A 58 9.27 -3.85 -4.06
CA VAL A 58 10.31 -3.89 -3.02
C VAL A 58 11.66 -4.05 -3.69
N ARG A 59 12.60 -3.17 -3.36
CA ARG A 59 14.00 -3.27 -3.78
C ARG A 59 14.86 -3.54 -2.56
N LEU A 60 15.51 -4.70 -2.54
CA LEU A 60 16.42 -5.13 -1.50
C LEU A 60 17.86 -5.13 -2.02
N PRO A 61 18.86 -5.03 -1.13
CA PRO A 61 20.26 -5.27 -1.45
C PRO A 61 20.42 -6.64 -2.15
N GLU A 62 21.29 -6.68 -3.15
CA GLU A 62 21.54 -7.90 -3.91
C GLU A 62 22.22 -8.98 -3.04
N PRO A 63 21.71 -10.22 -2.98
CA PRO A 63 22.38 -11.29 -2.26
C PRO A 63 23.63 -11.74 -3.02
N PHE A 64 24.80 -11.58 -2.41
CA PHE A 64 26.08 -12.03 -2.99
C PHE A 64 26.40 -13.52 -2.73
N SER A 65 25.55 -14.25 -2.00
CA SER A 65 25.77 -15.65 -1.65
C SER A 65 24.77 -16.61 -2.32
N TYR A 66 25.29 -17.75 -2.79
CA TYR A 66 24.47 -18.84 -3.31
C TYR A 66 23.48 -19.32 -2.24
N GLY A 67 22.18 -19.37 -2.58
CA GLY A 67 21.12 -19.81 -1.67
C GLY A 67 20.42 -18.69 -0.88
N ALA A 68 20.91 -17.45 -0.90
CA ALA A 68 20.25 -16.33 -0.20
C ALA A 68 19.02 -15.78 -0.95
N TRP A 69 18.81 -16.16 -2.22
CA TRP A 69 17.71 -15.67 -3.06
C TRP A 69 16.32 -15.96 -2.46
N SER A 70 16.10 -17.18 -1.95
CA SER A 70 14.84 -17.54 -1.28
C SER A 70 14.59 -16.70 -0.02
N GLY A 71 15.66 -16.41 0.74
CA GLY A 71 15.60 -15.56 1.93
C GLY A 71 15.24 -14.11 1.59
N VAL A 72 15.87 -13.54 0.56
CA VAL A 72 15.59 -12.18 0.08
C VAL A 72 14.18 -12.08 -0.49
N ARG A 73 13.74 -13.07 -1.28
CA ARG A 73 12.36 -13.13 -1.80
C ARG A 73 11.32 -13.19 -0.67
N ASN A 74 11.54 -14.02 0.34
CA ASN A 74 10.64 -14.09 1.50
C ASN A 74 10.64 -12.79 2.32
N ALA A 75 11.78 -12.12 2.44
CA ALA A 75 11.86 -10.80 3.05
C ALA A 75 11.06 -9.77 2.25
N ALA A 76 11.18 -9.77 0.93
CA ALA A 76 10.43 -8.89 0.05
C ALA A 76 8.92 -9.07 0.22
N ILE A 77 8.44 -10.32 0.26
CA ILE A 77 7.01 -10.62 0.47
C ILE A 77 6.51 -10.08 1.81
N ARG A 78 7.27 -10.26 2.91
CA ARG A 78 6.88 -9.74 4.23
C ARG A 78 6.83 -8.22 4.25
N VAL A 79 7.85 -7.58 3.70
CA VAL A 79 7.93 -6.12 3.58
C VAL A 79 6.76 -5.58 2.74
N ALA A 80 6.48 -6.23 1.61
CA ALA A 80 5.38 -5.89 0.74
C ALA A 80 4.02 -6.06 1.43
N ALA A 81 3.83 -7.14 2.19
CA ALA A 81 2.57 -7.40 2.91
C ALA A 81 2.32 -6.32 3.96
N ASN A 82 3.36 -5.89 4.70
CA ASN A 82 3.24 -4.79 5.65
C ASN A 82 2.84 -3.47 4.97
N ALA A 83 3.40 -3.18 3.79
CA ALA A 83 3.02 -2.01 3.01
C ALA A 83 1.59 -2.13 2.45
N ALA A 84 1.18 -3.32 2.03
CA ALA A 84 -0.16 -3.58 1.49
C ALA A 84 -1.29 -3.42 2.53
N ILE A 85 -0.98 -3.43 3.83
CA ILE A 85 -1.95 -3.08 4.89
C ILE A 85 -2.48 -1.65 4.71
N ALA A 86 -1.69 -0.75 4.10
CA ALA A 86 -2.13 0.60 3.78
C ALA A 86 -3.16 0.65 2.63
N CYS A 87 -3.24 -0.41 1.81
CA CYS A 87 -4.27 -0.57 0.78
C CYS A 87 -5.55 -1.20 1.38
N CYS A 88 -5.40 -2.29 2.14
CA CYS A 88 -6.53 -3.01 2.72
C CYS A 88 -6.12 -3.77 3.99
N ALA A 89 -7.07 -4.06 4.89
CA ALA A 89 -6.77 -4.65 6.19
C ALA A 89 -6.18 -6.07 6.12
N THR A 90 -6.57 -6.85 5.10
CA THR A 90 -6.24 -8.29 4.97
C THR A 90 -5.74 -8.62 3.56
N PRO A 91 -4.59 -8.07 3.12
CA PRO A 91 -4.07 -8.28 1.78
C PRO A 91 -3.65 -9.74 1.58
N GLN A 92 -4.06 -10.34 0.46
CA GLN A 92 -3.73 -11.73 0.12
C GLN A 92 -2.76 -11.76 -1.05
N VAL A 93 -1.59 -12.37 -0.87
CA VAL A 93 -0.58 -12.50 -1.93
C VAL A 93 -1.16 -13.31 -3.10
N GLU A 94 -1.13 -12.73 -4.29
CA GLU A 94 -1.60 -13.38 -5.52
C GLU A 94 -0.42 -13.73 -6.43
N LEU A 95 0.48 -12.76 -6.63
CA LEU A 95 1.63 -12.92 -7.52
C LEU A 95 2.87 -12.32 -6.87
N VAL A 96 4.00 -12.99 -7.08
CA VAL A 96 5.33 -12.46 -6.80
C VAL A 96 6.12 -12.59 -8.08
N SER A 97 6.47 -11.46 -8.68
CA SER A 97 7.32 -11.39 -9.86
C SER A 97 8.67 -10.82 -9.48
N ASP A 98 9.73 -11.44 -10.00
CA ASP A 98 11.10 -11.01 -9.78
C ASP A 98 11.50 -10.12 -10.96
N TRP A 99 12.07 -8.94 -10.68
CA TRP A 99 12.56 -8.03 -11.71
C TRP A 99 14.06 -7.81 -11.52
N THR A 100 14.84 -8.03 -12.59
CA THR A 100 16.30 -7.96 -12.54
C THR A 100 16.86 -7.04 -13.62
N ALA A 101 17.46 -5.94 -13.18
CA ALA A 101 18.53 -5.25 -13.90
C ALA A 101 19.47 -4.61 -12.86
N GLY A 102 20.48 -5.35 -12.39
CA GLY A 102 21.51 -4.85 -11.47
C GLY A 102 21.09 -4.64 -10.00
N PHE A 103 19.96 -5.20 -9.56
CA PHE A 103 19.50 -5.21 -8.16
C PHE A 103 18.46 -6.33 -7.94
N ALA A 104 18.23 -6.71 -6.68
CA ALA A 104 17.13 -7.62 -6.31
C ALA A 104 15.83 -6.82 -6.10
N ALA A 105 15.00 -6.73 -7.15
CA ALA A 105 13.66 -6.16 -7.04
C ALA A 105 12.58 -7.23 -7.17
N TYR A 106 11.54 -7.04 -6.38
CA TYR A 106 10.37 -7.90 -6.33
C TYR A 106 9.15 -7.03 -6.46
N GLU A 107 8.21 -7.45 -7.29
CA GLU A 107 6.88 -6.88 -7.32
C GLU A 107 5.90 -7.93 -6.81
N VAL A 108 5.16 -7.55 -5.76
CA VAL A 108 4.18 -8.42 -5.10
C VAL A 108 2.80 -7.81 -5.32
N ALA A 109 1.93 -8.58 -5.97
CA ALA A 109 0.53 -8.23 -6.13
C ALA A 109 -0.29 -8.89 -5.02
N PHE A 110 -1.20 -8.10 -4.47
CA PHE A 110 -2.14 -8.52 -3.44
C PHE A 110 -3.57 -8.30 -3.93
N ARG A 111 -4.43 -9.25 -3.59
CA ARG A 111 -5.88 -9.08 -3.64
C ARG A 111 -6.39 -8.52 -2.31
N CYS A 112 -7.33 -7.59 -2.38
CA CYS A 112 -8.02 -7.00 -1.25
C CYS A 112 -9.47 -7.50 -1.21
N PRO A 113 -9.84 -8.36 -0.23
CA PRO A 113 -11.20 -8.86 -0.07
C PRO A 113 -12.11 -7.90 0.71
#